data_AF-A0A2E7VRD9-F1
#
_entry.id   AF-A0A2E7VRD9-F1
#
_cell.length_a   1.000
_cell.length_b   1.000
_cell.length_c   1.000
_cell.angle_alpha   90.00
_cell.angle_beta   90.00
_cell.angle_gamma   90.00
#
_symmetry.space_group_name_H-M   'P 1'
#
loop_
_entity.id
_entity.type
_entity.pdbx_description
1 polymer ?
#
loop_
_entity_poly.entity_id
_entity_poly.type
_entity_poly.pdbx_seq_one_letter_code
_entity_poly.pdbx_strand_id
1 'polypeptide(L)'
;ASNDEYLFNNLISSTFSPAPKYPAKFTLWASTNSLGYHSNGNPIQGTCETSWKINDTQGNAIYSWINLAIGQSFSDTVSLSPGCYSLDIIDSDQDGMDYWANDDGAGALKLRRINAYVDTNVTPWTYHTWFKDFELDFGSFIHHEFVVGDYGLNIGSNKNMSFDIFPNPSYNNLTIKGTFLEKGQIIIYDNLGRSIYSKKYNHGVQNITIDMSSFSKGLYFIKLKSKTSQKIEKIIKQ
;
A
#
# COMPACT_ATOMS: atom_id res chain seq x y z
N ALA A 1 21.44 -28.41 27.04
CA ALA A 1 21.00 -27.00 26.92
C ALA A 1 19.51 -27.03 26.66
N SER A 2 18.69 -26.55 27.60
CA SER A 2 17.25 -26.46 27.42
C SER A 2 16.97 -25.39 26.37
N ASN A 3 16.24 -25.77 25.31
CA ASN A 3 15.59 -24.79 24.45
C ASN A 3 14.54 -24.08 25.31
N ASP A 4 14.63 -22.76 25.39
CA ASP A 4 13.60 -21.92 25.98
C ASP A 4 12.32 -22.03 25.12
N GLU A 5 11.20 -22.41 25.75
CA GLU A 5 9.87 -22.54 25.14
C GLU A 5 9.16 -21.19 24.92
N TYR A 6 9.87 -20.07 25.03
CA TYR A 6 9.31 -18.72 24.87
C TYR A 6 8.97 -18.39 23.41
N LEU A 7 7.75 -18.76 23.00
CA LEU A 7 7.19 -18.55 21.66
C LEU A 7 7.31 -17.11 21.10
N PHE A 8 7.40 -16.09 21.96
CA PHE A 8 7.34 -14.69 21.57
C PHE A 8 8.64 -14.11 20.96
N ASN A 9 9.77 -14.80 21.07
CA ASN A 9 11.04 -14.36 20.44
C ASN A 9 11.43 -15.16 19.19
N ASN A 10 10.58 -16.11 18.77
CA ASN A 10 10.82 -16.96 17.59
C ASN A 10 10.22 -16.40 16.29
N LEU A 11 9.59 -15.23 16.35
CA LEU A 11 8.97 -14.56 15.21
C LEU A 11 9.41 -13.09 15.17
N ILE A 12 10.02 -12.68 14.07
CA ILE A 12 10.26 -11.27 13.73
C ILE A 12 9.25 -10.90 12.65
N SER A 13 8.40 -9.92 12.93
CA SER A 13 7.54 -9.30 11.94
C SER A 13 7.92 -7.83 11.77
N SER A 14 7.82 -7.34 10.55
CA SER A 14 7.99 -5.93 10.22
C SER A 14 6.76 -5.49 9.42
N THR A 15 6.27 -4.29 9.71
CA THR A 15 5.19 -3.68 8.95
C THR A 15 5.79 -2.83 7.84
N PHE A 16 5.16 -2.86 6.66
CA PHE A 16 5.50 -2.00 5.54
C PHE A 16 4.24 -1.26 5.11
N SER A 17 4.37 0.03 4.81
CA SER A 17 3.30 0.82 4.19
C SER A 17 3.54 0.86 2.68
N PRO A 18 2.67 0.28 1.85
CA PRO A 18 2.80 0.38 0.41
C PRO A 18 2.68 1.83 -0.05
N ALA A 19 3.39 2.15 -1.13
CA ALA A 19 3.23 3.43 -1.82
C ALA A 19 1.74 3.63 -2.20
N PRO A 20 1.19 4.84 -2.02
CA PRO A 20 -0.20 5.12 -2.33
C PRO A 20 -0.48 4.96 -3.82
N LYS A 21 -1.70 4.51 -4.15
CA LYS A 21 -2.16 4.32 -5.53
C LYS A 21 -2.94 5.55 -6.02
N TYR A 22 -2.50 6.12 -7.12
CA TYR A 22 -3.10 7.30 -7.75
C TYR A 22 -3.78 6.97 -9.09
N PRO A 23 -4.78 7.77 -9.51
CA PRO A 23 -5.40 7.60 -10.82
C PRO A 23 -4.39 7.88 -11.95
N ALA A 24 -4.58 7.27 -13.12
CA ALA A 24 -3.72 7.49 -14.29
C ALA A 24 -3.79 8.90 -14.88
N LYS A 25 -4.89 9.61 -14.60
CA LYS A 25 -5.04 11.02 -14.95
C LYS A 25 -5.48 11.81 -13.73
N PHE A 26 -4.76 12.86 -13.41
CA PHE A 26 -5.07 13.79 -12.33
C PHE A 26 -4.55 15.18 -12.66
N THR A 27 -4.99 16.16 -11.88
CA THR A 27 -4.48 17.52 -11.94
C THR A 27 -3.44 17.72 -10.84
N LEU A 28 -2.26 18.17 -11.22
CA LEU A 28 -1.30 18.79 -10.31
C LEU A 28 -1.69 20.26 -10.19
N TRP A 29 -1.96 20.73 -8.98
CA TRP A 29 -2.29 22.14 -8.72
C TRP A 29 -1.34 22.67 -7.66
N ALA A 30 -0.75 23.83 -7.93
CA ALA A 30 0.11 24.52 -6.99
C ALA A 30 -0.23 26.01 -6.92
N SER A 31 -0.01 26.62 -5.77
CA SER A 31 0.16 28.06 -5.64
C SER A 31 1.53 28.33 -5.05
N THR A 32 2.28 29.25 -5.65
CA THR A 32 3.62 29.63 -5.17
C THR A 32 3.50 30.66 -4.04
N ASN A 33 4.47 30.67 -3.11
CA ASN A 33 4.66 31.75 -2.14
C ASN A 33 4.90 33.10 -2.83
N SER A 34 4.89 34.19 -2.07
CA SER A 34 4.87 35.57 -2.59
C SER A 34 6.26 36.15 -2.85
N LEU A 35 7.31 35.42 -2.49
CA LEU A 35 8.71 35.79 -2.73
C LEU A 35 9.44 34.66 -3.45
N GLY A 36 10.55 35.00 -4.08
CA GLY A 36 11.48 34.04 -4.63
C GLY A 36 12.89 34.58 -4.41
N TYR A 37 13.77 33.77 -3.83
CA TYR A 37 15.10 34.22 -3.47
C TYR A 37 16.18 33.25 -3.96
N HIS A 38 17.37 33.79 -4.19
CA HIS A 38 18.56 33.03 -4.51
C HIS A 38 19.62 33.26 -3.43
N SER A 39 20.40 32.20 -3.17
CA SER A 39 21.62 31.99 -2.35
C SER A 39 22.58 33.16 -2.01
N ASN A 40 22.37 34.39 -2.49
CA ASN A 40 23.23 35.56 -2.24
C ASN A 40 22.48 36.75 -1.62
N GLY A 41 21.28 36.56 -1.05
CA GLY A 41 20.61 37.59 -0.26
C GLY A 41 20.06 38.78 -1.06
N ASN A 42 19.81 38.62 -2.37
CA ASN A 42 19.07 39.60 -3.17
C ASN A 42 17.83 38.96 -3.83
N PRO A 43 16.66 39.64 -3.85
CA PRO A 43 15.44 39.06 -4.41
C PRO A 43 15.58 38.89 -5.91
N ILE A 44 15.27 37.69 -6.43
CA ILE A 44 14.93 37.58 -7.85
C ILE A 44 13.46 37.94 -7.97
N GLN A 45 13.18 39.13 -8.46
CA GLN A 45 11.80 39.54 -8.70
C GLN A 45 11.15 38.61 -9.74
N GLY A 46 10.11 37.89 -9.30
CA GLY A 46 9.12 37.31 -10.20
C GLY A 46 9.22 35.82 -10.46
N THR A 47 10.16 35.07 -9.86
CA THR A 47 10.31 33.63 -10.09
C THR A 47 10.39 32.84 -8.79
N CYS A 48 9.52 31.84 -8.65
CA CYS A 48 9.46 30.92 -7.52
C CYS A 48 10.70 30.01 -7.51
N GLU A 49 11.26 29.81 -6.32
CA GLU A 49 12.46 29.01 -6.07
C GLU A 49 12.17 27.51 -5.98
N THR A 50 10.92 27.16 -5.68
CA THR A 50 10.46 25.78 -5.70
C THR A 50 10.26 25.29 -7.13
N SER A 51 10.74 24.09 -7.39
CA SER A 51 10.52 23.36 -8.65
C SER A 51 9.90 21.99 -8.39
N TRP A 52 9.17 21.48 -9.38
CA TRP A 52 8.45 20.21 -9.28
C TRP A 52 8.82 19.32 -10.46
N LYS A 53 9.04 18.03 -10.20
CA LYS A 53 9.31 17.02 -11.22
C LYS A 53 8.57 15.74 -10.89
N ILE A 54 7.97 15.11 -11.90
CA ILE A 54 7.54 13.71 -11.80
C ILE A 54 8.56 12.89 -12.57
N ASN A 55 9.14 11.90 -11.91
CA ASN A 55 10.15 11.01 -12.49
C ASN A 55 9.61 9.57 -12.64
N ASP A 56 10.05 8.89 -13.69
CA ASP A 56 9.86 7.44 -13.83
C ASP A 56 10.87 6.63 -12.98
N THR A 57 10.75 5.30 -12.99
CA THR A 57 11.65 4.39 -12.24
C THR A 57 13.11 4.43 -12.70
N GLN A 58 13.39 5.00 -13.87
CA GLN A 58 14.73 5.16 -14.43
C GLN A 58 15.32 6.53 -14.07
N GLY A 59 14.55 7.40 -13.38
CA GLY A 59 14.95 8.74 -13.00
C GLY A 59 14.74 9.80 -14.09
N ASN A 60 14.01 9.48 -15.17
CA ASN A 60 13.71 10.46 -16.21
C ASN A 60 12.54 11.35 -15.79
N ALA A 61 12.72 12.67 -15.90
CA ALA A 61 11.66 13.64 -15.68
C ALA A 61 10.65 13.61 -16.83
N ILE A 62 9.42 13.20 -16.53
CA ILE A 62 8.31 13.11 -17.49
C ILE A 62 7.36 14.30 -17.41
N TYR A 63 7.32 15.00 -16.27
CA TYR A 63 6.67 16.29 -16.09
C TYR A 63 7.57 17.18 -15.25
N SER A 64 7.62 18.48 -15.56
CA SER A 64 8.37 19.44 -14.77
C SER A 64 7.76 20.83 -14.79
N TRP A 65 7.74 21.47 -13.64
CA TRP A 65 7.53 22.90 -13.48
C TRP A 65 8.80 23.52 -12.90
N ILE A 66 9.35 24.47 -13.65
CA ILE A 66 10.52 25.25 -13.28
C ILE A 66 10.23 26.71 -13.59
N ASN A 67 10.87 27.63 -12.88
CA ASN A 67 10.77 29.06 -13.10
C ASN A 67 9.31 29.58 -13.11
N LEU A 68 8.45 29.08 -12.21
CA LEU A 68 7.07 29.57 -12.09
C LEU A 68 7.05 31.01 -11.57
N ALA A 69 6.01 31.77 -11.88
CA ALA A 69 5.85 33.11 -11.32
C ALA A 69 5.42 33.05 -9.84
N ILE A 70 5.99 33.91 -8.99
CA ILE A 70 5.63 34.05 -7.57
C ILE A 70 4.19 34.55 -7.36
N GLY A 71 3.57 34.18 -6.24
CA GLY A 71 2.21 34.54 -5.85
C GLY A 71 1.12 34.12 -6.85
N GLN A 72 1.39 33.17 -7.75
CA GLN A 72 0.44 32.70 -8.75
C GLN A 72 -0.01 31.26 -8.49
N SER A 73 -1.12 30.87 -9.10
CA SER A 73 -1.61 29.50 -9.10
C SER A 73 -1.45 28.85 -10.47
N PHE A 74 -0.98 27.61 -10.47
CA PHE A 74 -0.74 26.80 -11.66
C PHE A 74 -1.48 25.49 -11.56
N SER A 75 -1.92 24.99 -12.71
CA SER A 75 -2.68 23.76 -12.81
C SER A 75 -2.37 23.07 -14.13
N ASP A 76 -2.02 21.80 -14.08
CA ASP A 76 -1.82 20.99 -15.30
C ASP A 76 -2.36 19.57 -15.11
N THR A 77 -2.76 18.95 -16.22
CA THR A 77 -3.27 17.59 -16.27
C THR A 77 -2.15 16.61 -16.53
N VAL A 78 -1.78 15.87 -15.50
CA VAL A 78 -0.81 14.78 -15.55
C VAL A 78 -1.49 13.53 -16.08
N SER A 79 -0.89 12.89 -17.09
CA SER A 79 -1.34 11.62 -17.67
C SER A 79 -0.19 10.62 -17.67
N LEU A 80 -0.31 9.59 -16.83
CA LEU A 80 0.72 8.57 -16.63
C LEU A 80 0.21 7.23 -17.11
N SER A 81 1.06 6.49 -17.83
CA SER A 81 0.86 5.05 -18.00
C SER A 81 0.90 4.37 -16.64
N PRO A 82 0.33 3.16 -16.50
CA PRO A 82 0.58 2.38 -15.30
C PRO A 82 2.08 2.34 -15.03
N GLY A 83 2.53 2.75 -13.84
CA GLY A 83 3.95 2.77 -13.42
C GLY A 83 4.13 2.96 -11.92
N CYS A 84 5.38 2.88 -11.48
CA CYS A 84 5.85 3.50 -10.25
C CYS A 84 6.50 4.84 -10.60
N TYR A 85 6.29 5.87 -9.79
CA TYR A 85 6.78 7.23 -10.05
C TYR A 85 7.17 7.91 -8.75
N SER A 86 8.03 8.92 -8.83
CA SER A 86 8.26 9.88 -7.74
C SER A 86 7.80 11.27 -8.17
N LEU A 87 7.24 12.03 -7.22
CA LEU A 87 7.09 13.48 -7.30
C LEU A 87 8.17 14.09 -6.42
N ASP A 88 9.10 14.79 -7.06
CA ASP A 88 10.18 15.53 -6.43
C ASP A 88 9.86 17.01 -6.44
N ILE A 89 9.93 17.62 -5.26
CA ILE A 89 9.70 19.04 -5.03
C ILE A 89 10.99 19.54 -4.41
N ILE A 90 11.64 20.49 -5.06
CA ILE A 90 12.95 20.95 -4.64
C ILE A 90 12.87 22.46 -4.46
N ASP A 91 13.23 22.90 -3.27
CA ASP A 91 13.33 24.29 -2.91
C ASP A 91 14.80 24.68 -2.76
N SER A 92 15.21 25.77 -3.43
CA SER A 92 16.62 26.17 -3.43
C SER A 92 17.07 26.98 -2.23
N ASP A 93 16.14 27.57 -1.45
CA ASP A 93 16.48 28.33 -0.22
C ASP A 93 16.26 27.51 1.06
N GLN A 94 15.71 26.30 0.90
CA GLN A 94 15.64 25.26 1.93
C GLN A 94 14.74 25.62 3.12
N ASP A 95 13.75 26.46 2.89
CA ASP A 95 12.70 26.83 3.82
C ASP A 95 11.31 26.33 3.35
N GLY A 96 11.21 25.93 2.08
CA GLY A 96 9.98 25.36 1.52
C GLY A 96 9.00 26.46 1.10
N MET A 97 7.71 26.16 1.14
CA MET A 97 6.67 27.08 0.63
C MET A 97 5.78 27.69 1.73
N ASP A 98 5.98 27.36 3.01
CA ASP A 98 5.22 27.92 4.13
C ASP A 98 6.07 27.90 5.40
N TYR A 99 7.17 28.65 5.40
CA TYR A 99 8.10 28.69 6.52
C TYR A 99 7.61 29.64 7.61
N TRP A 100 7.49 29.15 8.84
CA TRP A 100 6.92 29.94 9.94
C TRP A 100 7.77 31.14 10.36
N ALA A 101 9.05 31.20 9.97
CA ALA A 101 10.01 32.18 10.47
C ALA A 101 10.38 33.29 9.47
N ASN A 102 9.68 33.38 8.33
CA ASN A 102 9.80 34.48 7.38
C ASN A 102 8.42 35.07 7.03
N ASP A 103 8.41 36.13 6.20
CA ASP A 103 7.21 36.85 5.76
C ASP A 103 6.93 36.61 4.26
N ASP A 104 7.33 35.44 3.75
CA ASP A 104 7.34 35.12 2.31
C ASP A 104 5.95 34.69 1.80
N GLY A 105 5.04 34.44 2.73
CA GLY A 105 3.68 33.96 2.47
C GLY A 105 3.63 32.47 2.14
N ALA A 106 2.43 31.91 2.20
CA ALA A 106 2.22 30.48 2.02
C ALA A 106 1.84 30.13 0.57
N GLY A 107 2.49 29.11 0.03
CA GLY A 107 2.07 28.41 -1.18
C GLY A 107 1.05 27.31 -0.89
N ALA A 108 0.85 26.43 -1.86
CA ALA A 108 0.13 25.17 -1.70
C ALA A 108 0.51 24.20 -2.81
N LEU A 109 0.44 22.91 -2.50
CA LEU A 109 0.56 21.86 -3.49
C LEU A 109 -0.43 20.74 -3.23
N LYS A 110 -1.23 20.43 -4.25
CA LYS A 110 -2.34 19.48 -4.12
C LYS A 110 -2.53 18.66 -5.39
N LEU A 111 -2.95 17.41 -5.23
CA LEU A 111 -3.36 16.54 -6.32
C LEU A 111 -4.88 16.38 -6.34
N ARG A 112 -5.48 16.65 -7.50
CA ARG A 112 -6.92 16.57 -7.73
C ARG A 112 -7.28 15.51 -8.74
N ARG A 113 -8.33 14.73 -8.48
CA ARG A 113 -8.92 13.82 -9.47
C ARG A 113 -9.58 14.63 -10.59
N ILE A 114 -9.57 14.08 -11.80
CA ILE A 114 -10.36 14.63 -12.92
C ILE A 114 -11.86 14.41 -12.65
N ASN A 115 -12.21 13.21 -12.18
CA ASN A 115 -13.57 12.85 -11.78
C ASN A 115 -13.58 12.59 -10.26
N ALA A 116 -14.58 13.12 -9.56
CA ALA A 116 -14.73 12.89 -8.12
C ALA A 116 -14.82 11.39 -7.82
N TYR A 117 -14.13 10.95 -6.77
CA TYR A 117 -14.37 9.64 -6.18
C TYR A 117 -15.62 9.72 -5.31
N VAL A 118 -16.57 8.81 -5.52
CA VAL A 118 -17.81 8.74 -4.76
C VAL A 118 -17.68 7.63 -3.72
N ASP A 119 -17.67 7.98 -2.44
CA ASP A 119 -17.72 6.98 -1.36
C ASP A 119 -19.18 6.65 -1.04
N THR A 120 -19.59 5.46 -1.47
CA THR A 120 -20.94 4.95 -1.26
C THR A 120 -21.10 4.17 0.05
N ASN A 121 -20.02 4.01 0.84
CA ASN A 121 -20.07 3.29 2.13
C ASN A 121 -20.57 4.18 3.29
N VAL A 122 -20.66 5.49 3.05
CA VAL A 122 -21.20 6.47 3.99
C VAL A 122 -22.52 7.02 3.47
N THR A 123 -23.46 7.35 4.37
CA THR A 123 -24.77 7.93 4.03
C THR A 123 -24.95 9.26 4.79
N PRO A 124 -25.09 10.40 4.09
CA PRO A 124 -25.15 10.54 2.63
C PRO A 124 -23.81 10.23 1.95
N TRP A 125 -23.85 9.84 0.67
CA TRP A 125 -22.64 9.62 -0.13
C TRP A 125 -21.75 10.86 -0.12
N THR A 126 -20.45 10.66 -0.03
CA THR A 126 -19.46 11.76 -0.04
C THR A 126 -18.66 11.76 -1.33
N TYR A 127 -18.20 12.93 -1.76
CA TYR A 127 -17.52 13.15 -3.03
C TYR A 127 -16.14 13.75 -2.76
N HIS A 128 -15.09 13.06 -3.22
CA HIS A 128 -13.70 13.45 -2.99
C HIS A 128 -13.03 13.84 -4.31
N THR A 129 -12.66 15.10 -4.43
CA THR A 129 -11.95 15.65 -5.60
C THR A 129 -10.46 15.79 -5.34
N TRP A 130 -10.05 16.34 -4.20
CA TRP A 130 -8.66 16.35 -3.75
C TRP A 130 -8.32 15.03 -3.06
N PHE A 131 -7.14 14.48 -3.35
CA PHE A 131 -6.73 13.18 -2.80
C PHE A 131 -5.33 13.16 -2.19
N LYS A 132 -4.57 14.25 -2.34
CA LYS A 132 -3.28 14.42 -1.68
C LYS A 132 -2.98 15.91 -1.52
N ASP A 133 -2.71 16.28 -0.27
CA ASP A 133 -2.15 17.56 0.11
C ASP A 133 -0.74 17.31 0.69
N PHE A 134 0.16 18.28 0.54
CA PHE A 134 1.54 18.21 1.02
C PHE A 134 1.77 19.26 2.11
N GLU A 135 2.59 18.90 3.10
CA GLU A 135 3.11 19.88 4.06
C GLU A 135 4.12 20.77 3.36
N LEU A 136 4.10 22.06 3.70
CA LEU A 136 4.77 23.10 2.94
C LEU A 136 6.00 23.66 3.66
N ASP A 137 6.13 23.44 4.97
CA ASP A 137 7.38 23.59 5.73
C ASP A 137 8.20 22.29 5.58
N PHE A 138 8.78 22.09 4.40
CA PHE A 138 9.55 20.89 4.06
C PHE A 138 11.05 21.14 3.94
N GLY A 139 11.50 22.37 4.18
CA GLY A 139 12.86 22.80 3.95
C GLY A 139 13.28 22.59 2.49
N SER A 140 14.30 21.77 2.24
CA SER A 140 14.92 21.66 0.91
C SER A 140 14.15 20.82 -0.11
N PHE A 141 13.45 19.76 0.30
CA PHE A 141 12.74 18.90 -0.65
C PHE A 141 11.62 18.05 -0.07
N ILE A 142 10.70 17.64 -0.94
CA ILE A 142 9.80 16.51 -0.74
C ILE A 142 10.10 15.47 -1.81
N HIS A 143 10.28 14.23 -1.37
CA HIS A 143 10.34 13.05 -2.24
C HIS A 143 9.13 12.18 -1.95
N HIS A 144 8.19 12.10 -2.90
CA HIS A 144 6.93 11.38 -2.72
C HIS A 144 6.74 10.30 -3.79
N GLU A 145 6.84 9.04 -3.38
CA GLU A 145 6.64 7.89 -4.27
C GLU A 145 5.17 7.49 -4.35
N PHE A 146 4.73 7.09 -5.55
CA PHE A 146 3.37 6.61 -5.79
C PHE A 146 3.30 5.61 -6.95
N VAL A 147 2.20 4.87 -7.01
CA VAL A 147 1.90 3.94 -8.10
C VAL A 147 0.67 4.37 -8.88
N VAL A 148 0.69 4.14 -10.20
CA VAL A 148 -0.42 4.40 -11.10
C VAL A 148 -0.90 3.09 -11.71
N GLY A 149 -2.21 2.89 -11.73
CA GLY A 149 -2.81 1.65 -12.26
C GLY A 149 -2.65 0.44 -11.32
N ASP A 150 -3.24 -0.69 -11.72
CA ASP A 150 -3.08 -1.95 -10.97
C ASP A 150 -1.73 -2.59 -11.29
N TYR A 151 -0.71 -2.19 -10.54
CA TYR A 151 0.49 -3.00 -10.40
C TYR A 151 0.14 -4.19 -9.54
N GLY A 152 0.49 -5.39 -10.02
CA GLY A 152 0.19 -6.68 -9.38
C GLY A 152 0.75 -6.89 -7.97
N LEU A 153 1.22 -5.83 -7.30
CA LEU A 153 1.40 -5.79 -5.86
C LEU A 153 0.04 -5.60 -5.19
N ASN A 154 -0.82 -6.62 -5.31
CA ASN A 154 -1.82 -6.85 -4.30
C ASN A 154 -1.07 -7.21 -3.02
N ILE A 155 -0.75 -6.21 -2.19
CA ILE A 155 -0.89 -6.44 -0.74
C ILE A 155 -2.38 -6.59 -0.56
N GLY A 156 -2.88 -7.81 -0.84
CA GLY A 156 -4.21 -8.17 -0.49
C GLY A 156 -4.33 -7.78 0.97
N SER A 157 -5.22 -6.84 1.28
CA SER A 157 -5.86 -6.86 2.58
C SER A 157 -6.35 -8.30 2.70
N ASN A 158 -5.57 -9.15 3.37
CA ASN A 158 -6.02 -10.48 3.70
C ASN A 158 -7.26 -10.18 4.54
N LYS A 159 -8.45 -10.25 3.92
CA LYS A 159 -9.66 -10.52 4.66
C LYS A 159 -9.37 -11.89 5.24
N ASN A 160 -8.72 -11.87 6.41
CA ASN A 160 -8.14 -13.04 7.03
C ASN A 160 -9.28 -14.03 7.12
N MET A 161 -9.17 -15.13 6.38
CA MET A 161 -10.01 -16.28 6.61
C MET A 161 -9.62 -16.75 8.01
N SER A 162 -10.42 -16.37 9.01
CA SER A 162 -10.22 -16.78 10.38
C SER A 162 -10.71 -18.22 10.49
N PHE A 163 -9.76 -19.13 10.59
CA PHE A 163 -10.03 -20.54 10.82
C PHE A 163 -8.99 -21.10 11.79
N ASP A 164 -9.45 -22.00 12.63
CA ASP A 164 -8.66 -22.77 13.57
C ASP A 164 -8.49 -24.19 13.03
N ILE A 165 -7.27 -24.70 13.12
CA ILE A 165 -6.94 -26.09 12.79
C ILE A 165 -6.47 -26.78 14.06
N PHE A 166 -7.21 -27.80 14.51
CA PHE A 166 -6.89 -28.52 15.74
C PHE A 166 -7.38 -29.97 15.72
N PRO A 167 -6.78 -30.87 16.51
CA PRO A 167 -5.54 -30.66 17.26
C PRO A 167 -4.30 -30.64 16.33
N ASN A 168 -3.27 -29.90 16.71
CA ASN A 168 -1.97 -29.92 16.06
C ASN A 168 -0.88 -29.99 17.15
N PRO A 169 -0.23 -31.14 17.40
CA PRO A 169 -0.26 -32.36 16.60
C PRO A 169 -1.61 -33.12 16.58
N SER A 170 -1.92 -33.76 15.46
CA SER A 170 -3.11 -34.58 15.25
C SER A 170 -2.80 -36.07 15.38
N TYR A 171 -3.81 -36.87 15.77
CA TYR A 171 -3.71 -38.33 15.89
C TYR A 171 -4.63 -39.03 14.89
N ASN A 172 -5.94 -39.05 15.15
CA ASN A 172 -6.89 -39.74 14.27
C ASN A 172 -7.74 -38.78 13.46
N ASN A 173 -7.96 -37.58 13.97
CA ASN A 173 -8.78 -36.58 13.33
C ASN A 173 -8.08 -35.22 13.35
N LEU A 174 -8.46 -34.42 12.36
CA LEU A 174 -8.11 -33.02 12.29
C LEU A 174 -9.38 -32.23 11.99
N THR A 175 -9.59 -31.17 12.74
CA THR A 175 -10.75 -30.30 12.63
C THR A 175 -10.32 -28.94 12.11
N ILE A 176 -11.03 -28.47 11.09
CA ILE A 176 -10.90 -27.12 10.54
C ILE A 176 -12.21 -26.40 10.82
N LYS A 177 -12.18 -25.41 11.72
CA LYS A 177 -13.36 -24.63 12.10
C LYS A 177 -13.13 -23.17 11.70
N GLY A 178 -14.08 -22.57 11.01
CA GLY A 178 -13.96 -21.18 10.62
C GLY A 178 -15.13 -20.65 9.82
N THR A 179 -15.08 -19.36 9.50
CA THR A 179 -16.05 -18.70 8.62
C THR A 179 -15.44 -18.53 7.23
N PHE A 180 -16.01 -19.23 6.25
CA PHE A 180 -15.54 -19.25 4.88
C PHE A 180 -16.34 -18.24 4.04
N LEU A 181 -15.67 -17.22 3.49
CA LEU A 181 -16.33 -16.19 2.67
C LEU A 181 -16.86 -16.74 1.34
N GLU A 182 -16.22 -17.78 0.82
CA GLU A 182 -16.55 -18.41 -0.46
C GLU A 182 -16.46 -19.93 -0.35
N LYS A 183 -17.12 -20.65 -1.27
CA LYS A 183 -16.85 -22.07 -1.49
C LYS A 183 -15.42 -22.29 -1.99
N GLY A 184 -14.83 -23.42 -1.63
CA GLY A 184 -13.44 -23.71 -1.99
C GLY A 184 -13.06 -25.17 -1.82
N GLN A 185 -11.76 -25.41 -1.70
CA GLN A 185 -11.16 -26.72 -1.61
C GLN A 185 -10.06 -26.73 -0.55
N ILE A 186 -10.10 -27.75 0.31
CA ILE A 186 -9.01 -28.15 1.20
C ILE A 186 -8.16 -29.16 0.44
N ILE A 187 -6.84 -29.00 0.49
CA ILE A 187 -5.86 -29.90 -0.09
C ILE A 187 -4.78 -30.16 0.96
N ILE A 188 -4.42 -31.42 1.20
CA ILE A 188 -3.31 -31.77 2.10
C ILE A 188 -2.14 -32.27 1.26
N TYR A 189 -0.97 -31.71 1.52
CA TYR A 189 0.30 -32.10 0.92
C TYR A 189 1.16 -32.83 1.95
N ASP A 190 1.88 -33.85 1.51
CA ASP A 190 2.95 -34.47 2.30
C ASP A 190 4.23 -33.61 2.31
N ASN A 191 5.27 -34.07 3.00
CA ASN A 191 6.56 -33.40 3.10
C ASN A 191 7.32 -33.28 1.76
N LEU A 192 6.90 -34.02 0.73
CA LEU A 192 7.44 -33.93 -0.63
C LEU A 192 6.60 -33.03 -1.53
N GLY A 193 5.54 -32.40 -0.99
CA GLY A 193 4.63 -31.54 -1.76
C GLY A 193 3.62 -32.29 -2.61
N ARG A 194 3.44 -33.61 -2.42
CA ARG A 194 2.44 -34.40 -3.15
C ARG A 194 1.07 -34.22 -2.50
N SER A 195 0.04 -33.92 -3.30
CA SER A 195 -1.34 -33.82 -2.83
C SER A 195 -1.88 -35.23 -2.52
N ILE A 196 -2.11 -35.51 -1.24
CA ILE A 196 -2.56 -36.82 -0.76
C ILE A 196 -4.04 -36.83 -0.34
N TYR A 197 -4.65 -35.66 -0.20
CA TYR A 197 -6.06 -35.54 0.15
C TYR A 197 -6.68 -34.28 -0.43
N SER A 198 -7.96 -34.35 -0.79
CA SER A 198 -8.72 -33.17 -1.13
C SER A 198 -10.21 -33.27 -0.80
N LYS A 199 -10.78 -32.16 -0.32
CA LYS A 199 -12.21 -32.03 0.01
C LYS A 199 -12.72 -30.64 -0.31
N LYS A 200 -13.91 -30.55 -0.92
CA LYS A 200 -14.58 -29.27 -1.16
C LYS A 200 -15.30 -28.78 0.09
N TYR A 201 -15.41 -27.46 0.25
CA TYR A 201 -16.18 -26.82 1.31
C TYR A 201 -17.08 -25.71 0.75
N ASN A 202 -18.15 -25.41 1.48
CA ASN A 202 -19.10 -24.36 1.15
C ASN A 202 -18.78 -23.05 1.91
N HIS A 203 -19.42 -21.96 1.50
CA HIS A 203 -19.35 -20.69 2.24
C HIS A 203 -20.09 -20.79 3.58
N GLY A 204 -19.85 -19.82 4.46
CA GLY A 204 -20.46 -19.72 5.79
C GLY A 204 -19.61 -20.33 6.91
N VAL A 205 -20.20 -20.46 8.10
CA VAL A 205 -19.58 -21.10 9.26
C VAL A 205 -19.56 -22.60 9.03
N GLN A 206 -18.37 -23.21 9.01
CA GLN A 206 -18.20 -24.64 8.79
C GLN A 206 -17.32 -25.26 9.88
N ASN A 207 -17.59 -26.53 10.16
CA ASN A 207 -16.77 -27.37 11.01
C ASN A 207 -16.44 -28.65 10.24
N ILE A 208 -15.22 -28.75 9.73
CA ILE A 208 -14.82 -29.81 8.80
C ILE A 208 -13.84 -30.74 9.50
N THR A 209 -14.25 -31.98 9.69
CA THR A 209 -13.37 -33.04 10.18
C THR A 209 -12.76 -33.81 9.01
N ILE A 210 -11.47 -34.10 9.13
CA ILE A 210 -10.66 -34.92 8.24
C ILE A 210 -10.14 -36.11 9.05
N ASP A 211 -10.34 -37.31 8.51
CA ASP A 211 -9.78 -38.53 9.07
C ASP A 211 -8.30 -38.64 8.69
N MET A 212 -7.44 -38.64 9.71
CA MET A 212 -5.99 -38.73 9.60
C MET A 212 -5.47 -40.12 9.96
N SER A 213 -6.33 -41.08 10.30
CA SER A 213 -5.92 -42.42 10.78
C SER A 213 -5.03 -43.18 9.80
N SER A 214 -5.26 -43.00 8.50
CA SER A 214 -4.48 -43.61 7.42
C SER A 214 -3.20 -42.86 7.06
N PHE A 215 -2.98 -41.67 7.63
CA PHE A 215 -1.80 -40.85 7.35
C PHE A 215 -0.64 -41.34 8.20
N SER A 216 0.53 -41.45 7.58
CA SER A 216 1.76 -41.76 8.30
C SER A 216 2.13 -40.65 9.29
N LYS A 217 2.89 -41.00 10.33
CA LYS A 217 3.44 -39.99 11.24
C LYS A 217 4.37 -39.05 10.48
N GLY A 218 4.22 -37.75 10.66
CA GLY A 218 5.06 -36.79 9.92
C GLY A 218 4.47 -35.39 9.77
N LEU A 219 5.12 -34.63 8.90
CA LEU A 219 4.81 -33.24 8.58
C LEU A 219 3.90 -33.18 7.35
N TYR A 220 2.85 -32.37 7.44
CA TYR A 220 1.94 -32.11 6.32
C TYR A 220 1.62 -30.61 6.21
N PHE A 221 1.18 -30.20 5.02
CA PHE A 221 0.71 -28.84 4.76
C PHE A 221 -0.74 -28.87 4.30
N ILE A 222 -1.60 -28.12 4.97
CA ILE A 222 -2.99 -27.95 4.56
C ILE A 222 -3.14 -26.63 3.82
N LYS A 223 -3.59 -26.72 2.58
CA LYS A 223 -3.96 -25.57 1.76
C LYS A 223 -5.47 -25.44 1.67
N LEU A 224 -5.99 -24.28 2.06
CA LEU A 224 -7.35 -23.86 1.77
C LEU A 224 -7.32 -22.90 0.58
N LYS A 225 -8.08 -23.22 -0.46
CA LYS A 225 -8.12 -22.45 -1.71
C LYS A 225 -9.56 -22.12 -2.08
N SER A 226 -9.89 -20.84 -2.21
CA SER A 226 -11.11 -20.34 -2.85
C SER A 226 -10.78 -19.70 -4.21
N LYS A 227 -11.76 -19.02 -4.83
CA LYS A 227 -11.53 -18.28 -6.07
C LYS A 227 -10.63 -17.05 -5.83
N THR A 228 -10.79 -16.41 -4.68
CA THR A 228 -10.14 -15.14 -4.35
C THR A 228 -9.07 -15.24 -3.26
N SER A 229 -8.98 -16.37 -2.55
CA SER A 229 -8.07 -16.52 -1.41
C SER A 229 -7.34 -17.86 -1.42
N GLN A 230 -6.11 -17.87 -0.89
CA GLN A 230 -5.40 -19.08 -0.54
C GLN A 230 -4.67 -18.90 0.79
N LYS A 231 -4.70 -19.93 1.64
CA LYS A 231 -3.93 -19.97 2.89
C LYS A 231 -3.37 -21.37 3.10
N ILE A 232 -2.15 -21.45 3.62
CA ILE A 232 -1.44 -22.70 3.89
C ILE A 232 -1.05 -22.73 5.37
N GLU A 233 -1.32 -23.84 6.03
CA GLU A 233 -0.94 -24.09 7.42
C GLU A 233 -0.14 -25.38 7.54
N LYS A 234 0.84 -25.38 8.46
CA LYS A 234 1.65 -26.54 8.79
C LYS A 234 0.96 -27.37 9.88
N ILE A 235 0.86 -28.68 9.68
CA ILE A 235 0.34 -29.62 10.68
C ILE A 235 1.31 -30.78 10.92
N ILE A 236 1.25 -31.34 12.13
CA ILE A 236 2.03 -32.51 12.53
C ILE A 236 1.06 -33.65 12.83
N LYS A 237 1.37 -34.85 12.33
CA LYS A 237 0.64 -36.11 12.62
C LYS A 237 1.52 -37.01 13.49
N GLN A 238 0.97 -37.48 14.61
CA GLN A 238 1.62 -38.39 15.56
C GLN A 238 1.02 -39.79 15.56
#